data_AF-A0A6C0F8H4-F1
#
_entry.id   AF-A0A6C0F8H4-F1
#
_cell.length_a   1.000
_cell.length_b   1.000
_cell.length_c   1.000
_cell.angle_alpha   90.00
_cell.angle_beta   90.00
_cell.angle_gamma   90.00
#
_symmetry.space_group_name_H-M   'P 1'
#
loop_
_entity.id
_entity.type
_entity.pdbx_description
1 polymer ?
#
loop_
_entity_poly.entity_id
_entity_poly.type
_entity_poly.pdbx_seq_one_letter_code
_entity_poly.pdbx_strand_id
1 'polypeptide(L)'
;MMVASINVSEYSTNIILHTMGFRGINFKNLKTSLNLSNIWWNQDCQEIFIYGNKSEDINRAKLIIEQNLSFNNHGNIDEIMKNLNKMIVNNT
;
A
#
# COMPACT_ATOMS: atom_id res chain seq x y z
N MET A 1 19.04 0.95 -15.17
CA MET A 1 18.20 0.59 -14.02
C MET A 1 17.38 1.81 -13.66
N MET A 2 16.05 1.71 -13.70
CA MET A 2 15.15 2.81 -13.36
C MET A 2 14.55 2.58 -11.97
N VAL A 3 14.20 3.67 -11.29
CA VAL A 3 13.70 3.68 -9.92
C VAL A 3 12.49 4.59 -9.83
N ALA A 4 11.43 4.10 -9.18
CA ALA A 4 10.39 4.94 -8.64
C ALA A 4 10.31 4.75 -7.12
N SER A 5 9.83 5.78 -6.42
CA SER A 5 9.45 5.68 -5.02
C SER A 5 8.00 6.11 -4.79
N ILE A 6 7.45 5.63 -3.69
CA ILE A 6 6.18 6.05 -3.11
C ILE A 6 6.50 6.53 -1.69
N ASN A 7 6.21 7.79 -1.40
CA ASN A 7 6.24 8.31 -0.05
C ASN A 7 5.04 7.73 0.71
N VAL A 8 5.30 7.12 1.86
CA VAL A 8 4.27 6.47 2.69
C VAL A 8 4.17 7.07 4.09
N SER A 9 4.69 8.29 4.30
CA SER A 9 4.70 8.92 5.64
C SER A 9 3.31 9.21 6.19
N GLU A 10 2.27 9.22 5.35
CA GLU A 10 0.87 9.39 5.76
C GLU A 10 0.18 8.09 6.18
N TYR A 11 0.78 6.92 5.90
CA TYR A 11 0.20 5.63 6.23
C TYR A 11 0.80 5.04 7.51
N SER A 12 -0.04 4.40 8.32
CA SER A 12 0.47 3.67 9.48
C SER A 12 1.32 2.47 9.04
N THR A 13 2.27 2.07 9.87
CA THR A 13 3.09 0.85 9.65
C THR A 13 2.22 -0.39 9.39
N ASN A 14 1.08 -0.52 10.07
CA ASN A 14 0.18 -1.66 9.86
C ASN A 14 -0.41 -1.69 8.45
N ILE A 15 -0.79 -0.53 7.90
CA ILE A 15 -1.30 -0.42 6.52
C ILE A 15 -0.21 -0.82 5.51
N ILE A 16 1.03 -0.36 5.74
CA ILE A 16 2.16 -0.67 4.86
C ILE A 16 2.47 -2.17 4.92
N LEU A 17 2.54 -2.76 6.11
CA LEU A 17 2.76 -4.20 6.31
C LEU A 17 1.63 -5.05 5.70
N HIS A 18 0.38 -4.62 5.83
CA HIS A 18 -0.77 -5.29 5.22
C HIS A 18 -0.67 -5.25 3.68
N THR A 19 -0.26 -4.11 3.13
CA THR A 19 -0.03 -3.93 1.69
C THR A 19 1.10 -4.82 1.18
N MET A 20 2.21 -4.92 1.92
CA MET A 20 3.32 -5.83 1.63
C MET A 20 2.91 -7.30 1.68
N GLY A 21 1.92 -7.63 2.52
CA GLY A 21 1.50 -8.98 2.82
C GLY A 21 2.48 -9.72 3.72
N PHE A 22 2.04 -10.86 4.27
CA PHE A 22 2.86 -11.68 5.15
C PHE A 22 4.20 -12.05 4.50
N ARG A 23 5.32 -11.69 5.16
CA ARG A 23 6.69 -11.89 4.65
C ARG A 23 6.93 -11.30 3.24
N GLY A 24 6.23 -10.21 2.91
CA GLY A 24 6.35 -9.48 1.65
C GLY A 24 5.81 -10.24 0.44
N ILE A 25 4.89 -11.19 0.63
CA ILE A 25 4.41 -12.06 -0.45
C ILE A 25 3.76 -11.27 -1.60
N ASN A 26 3.05 -10.18 -1.30
CA ASN A 26 2.42 -9.37 -2.35
C ASN A 26 3.48 -8.67 -3.21
N PHE A 27 4.53 -8.14 -2.58
CA PHE A 27 5.65 -7.51 -3.29
C PHE A 27 6.43 -8.53 -4.12
N LYS A 28 6.63 -9.76 -3.62
CA LYS A 28 7.26 -10.84 -4.37
C LYS A 28 6.44 -11.23 -5.60
N ASN A 29 5.13 -11.38 -5.45
CA ASN A 29 4.23 -11.72 -6.54
C ASN A 29 4.18 -10.61 -7.60
N LEU A 30 4.05 -9.36 -7.16
CA LEU A 30 4.05 -8.19 -8.06
C LEU A 30 5.38 -8.03 -8.81
N LYS A 31 6.49 -8.27 -8.11
CA LYS A 31 7.83 -8.27 -8.71
C LYS A 31 7.93 -9.29 -9.85
N THR A 32 7.48 -10.52 -9.60
CA THR A 32 7.51 -11.60 -10.60
C THR A 32 6.56 -11.34 -11.76
N SER A 33 5.34 -10.86 -11.51
CA SER A 33 4.34 -10.64 -12.56
C SER A 33 4.69 -9.49 -13.52
N LEU A 34 5.38 -8.46 -13.02
CA LEU A 34 5.80 -7.30 -13.81
C LEU A 34 7.29 -7.33 -14.19
N ASN A 35 7.97 -8.46 -14.00
CA ASN A 35 9.40 -8.63 -14.30
C ASN A 35 10.29 -7.50 -13.72
N LEU A 36 10.01 -7.11 -12.48
CA LEU A 36 10.74 -6.07 -11.76
C LEU A 36 12.00 -6.65 -11.11
N SER A 37 13.01 -5.81 -10.94
CA SER A 37 14.26 -6.21 -10.28
C SER A 37 14.06 -6.37 -8.77
N ASN A 38 13.38 -5.41 -8.14
CA ASN A 38 13.08 -5.46 -6.70
C ASN A 38 11.94 -4.51 -6.30
N ILE A 39 11.28 -4.82 -5.18
CA ILE A 39 10.36 -3.94 -4.47
C ILE A 39 10.61 -4.11 -2.97
N TRP A 40 10.84 -3.02 -2.24
CA TRP A 40 11.04 -3.08 -0.80
C TRP A 40 10.63 -1.77 -0.12
N TRP A 41 10.27 -1.86 1.16
CA TRP A 41 9.92 -0.71 2.00
C TRP A 41 11.09 -0.36 2.89
N ASN A 42 11.51 0.90 2.88
CA ASN A 42 12.44 1.46 3.83
C ASN A 42 11.66 2.22 4.91
N GLN A 43 11.66 1.67 6.12
CA GLN A 43 10.97 2.25 7.26
C GLN A 43 11.64 3.56 7.74
N ASP A 44 12.95 3.70 7.59
CA ASP A 44 13.67 4.88 8.11
C ASP A 44 13.32 6.14 7.32
N CYS A 45 13.21 6.03 5.99
CA CYS A 45 12.86 7.16 5.12
C CYS A 45 11.37 7.20 4.72
N GLN A 46 10.54 6.27 5.23
CA GLN A 46 9.11 6.19 4.90
C GLN A 46 8.86 6.13 3.39
N GLU A 47 9.62 5.32 2.67
CA GLU A 47 9.48 5.14 1.22
C GLU A 47 9.44 3.67 0.81
N ILE A 48 8.58 3.37 -0.17
CA ILE A 48 8.63 2.11 -0.92
C ILE A 48 9.39 2.36 -2.21
N PHE A 49 10.44 1.59 -2.45
CA PHE A 49 11.25 1.66 -3.66
C PHE A 49 10.90 0.54 -4.64
N ILE A 50 10.81 0.89 -5.93
CA ILE A 50 10.48 -0.01 -7.03
C ILE A 50 11.59 0.09 -8.08
N TYR A 51 12.23 -1.03 -8.38
CA TYR A 51 13.34 -1.12 -9.34
C TYR A 51 12.97 -1.99 -10.52
N GLY A 52 13.29 -1.53 -11.72
CA GLY A 52 13.07 -2.30 -12.93
C GLY A 52 13.80 -1.76 -14.16
N ASN A 53 13.65 -2.48 -15.26
CA ASN A 53 14.26 -2.13 -16.55
C ASN A 53 13.29 -1.41 -17.50
N LYS A 54 11.98 -1.48 -17.25
CA LYS A 54 10.93 -0.88 -18.08
C LYS A 54 10.12 0.10 -17.25
N SER A 55 9.97 1.34 -17.74
CA SER A 55 9.25 2.39 -17.03
C SER A 55 7.76 2.06 -16.86
N GLU A 56 7.17 1.40 -17.87
CA GLU A 56 5.77 0.98 -17.85
C GLU A 56 5.49 0.01 -16.68
N ASP A 57 6.33 -1.01 -16.50
CA ASP A 57 6.20 -1.99 -15.42
C ASP A 57 6.38 -1.33 -14.04
N ILE A 58 7.34 -0.41 -13.92
CA ILE A 58 7.57 0.36 -12.68
C ILE A 58 6.35 1.22 -12.35
N ASN A 59 5.83 1.96 -13.32
CA ASN A 59 4.65 2.81 -13.14
C ASN A 59 3.40 2.00 -12.81
N ARG A 60 3.25 0.83 -13.44
CA ARG A 60 2.14 -0.10 -13.14
C ARG A 60 2.23 -0.67 -11.73
N ALA A 61 3.41 -1.08 -11.27
CA ALA A 61 3.61 -1.48 -9.87
C ALA A 61 3.33 -0.33 -8.90
N LYS A 62 3.80 0.88 -9.22
CA LYS A 62 3.57 2.06 -8.39
C LYS A 62 2.08 2.29 -8.18
N LEU A 63 1.31 2.34 -9.27
CA LEU A 63 -0.14 2.52 -9.24
C LEU A 63 -0.85 1.44 -8.41
N ILE A 64 -0.48 0.17 -8.58
CA ILE A 64 -1.08 -0.94 -7.83
C ILE A 64 -0.81 -0.80 -6.32
N ILE A 65 0.41 -0.41 -5.94
CA ILE A 65 0.76 -0.22 -4.53
C ILE A 65 0.01 0.97 -3.93
N GLU A 66 -0.06 2.10 -4.63
CA GLU A 66 -0.81 3.30 -4.19
C GLU A 66 -2.31 3.00 -3.99
N GLN A 67 -2.91 2.20 -4.89
CA GLN A 67 -4.29 1.76 -4.77
C GLN A 67 -4.50 0.86 -3.54
N ASN A 68 -3.59 -0.08 -3.29
CA ASN A 68 -3.67 -0.97 -2.12
C ASN A 68 -3.48 -0.21 -0.81
N LEU A 69 -2.54 0.75 -0.75
CA LEU A 69 -2.33 1.60 0.41
C LEU A 69 -3.60 2.40 0.72
N SER A 70 -4.21 3.02 -0.29
CA SER A 70 -5.46 3.78 -0.16
C SER A 70 -6.60 2.89 0.34
N PHE A 71 -6.79 1.72 -0.28
CA PHE A 71 -7.85 0.77 0.11
C PHE A 71 -7.69 0.30 1.56
N ASN A 72 -6.47 -0.05 1.96
CA ASN A 72 -6.18 -0.50 3.32
C ASN A 72 -6.27 0.63 4.35
N ASN A 73 -6.01 1.87 3.95
CA ASN A 73 -6.22 3.06 4.78
C ASN A 73 -7.72 3.33 5.04
N HIS A 74 -8.58 2.96 4.08
CA HIS A 74 -10.04 2.98 4.23
C HIS A 74 -10.61 1.79 5.01
N GLY A 75 -9.77 0.97 5.65
CA GLY A 75 -10.18 -0.06 6.62
C GLY A 75 -10.98 0.45 7.83
N ASN A 76 -11.24 1.76 7.91
CA ASN A 76 -12.13 2.36 8.90
C ASN A 76 -13.62 2.17 8.59
N ILE A 77 -14.04 1.28 7.67
CA ILE A 77 -15.46 0.97 7.47
C ILE A 77 -16.09 0.51 8.79
N ASP A 78 -15.40 -0.28 9.61
CA ASP A 78 -15.93 -0.72 10.90
C ASP A 78 -16.10 0.44 11.90
N GLU A 79 -15.17 1.40 11.91
CA GLU A 79 -15.29 2.59 12.78
C GLU A 79 -16.30 3.60 12.23
N ILE A 80 -16.41 3.74 10.90
CA ILE A 80 -17.43 4.53 10.22
C ILE A 80 -18.82 3.94 10.53
N MET A 81 -18.99 2.61 10.41
CA MET A 81 -20.22 1.90 10.75
C MET A 81 -20.54 2.02 12.25
N LYS A 82 -19.53 1.90 13.11
CA LYS A 82 -19.67 2.08 14.56
C LYS A 82 -20.11 3.51 14.92
N ASN A 83 -19.54 4.51 14.27
CA ASN A 83 -19.89 5.92 14.47
C ASN A 83 -21.28 6.25 13.92
N LEU A 84 -21.64 5.73 12.74
CA LEU A 84 -22.98 5.85 12.18
C LEU A 84 -24.05 5.23 13.08
N ASN A 85 -23.82 4.01 13.58
CA ASN A 85 -24.73 3.35 14.52
C ASN A 85 -24.91 4.15 15.81
N LYS A 86 -23.83 4.75 16.33
CA LYS A 86 -23.88 5.60 17.52
C LYS A 86 -24.70 6.88 17.30
N MET A 87 -24.65 7.47 16.10
CA MET A 87 -25.46 8.64 15.74
C MET A 87 -26.95 8.30 15.55
N ILE A 88 -27.28 7.11 15.05
CA ILE A 88 -28.66 6.65 14.93
C ILE A 88 -29.27 6.43 16.32
N VAL A 89 -28.58 5.69 17.19
CA VAL A 89 -29.07 5.35 18.54
C VAL A 89 -29.29 6.60 19.41
N ASN A 90 -28.44 7.62 19.31
CA ASN A 90 -28.57 8.84 20.11
C ASN A 90 -29.64 9.83 19.60
N ASN A 91 -30.20 9.60 18.42
CA ASN A 91 -31.28 10.40 17.82
C ASN A 91 -32.64 9.68 17.87
N THR A 92 -32.74 8.57 18.61
CA THR A 92 -33.99 7.83 18.90
C THR A 92 -34.27 7.87 20.40
#